data_AF-A0A8C0XHE0-F1
#
_entry.id   AF-A0A8C0XHE0-F1
#
_cell.length_a   1.000
_cell.length_b   1.000
_cell.length_c   1.000
_cell.angle_alpha   90.00
_cell.angle_beta   90.00
_cell.angle_gamma   90.00
#
_symmetry.space_group_name_H-M   'P 1'
#
loop_
_entity.id
_entity.type
_entity.pdbx_description
1 polymer ?
#
loop_
_entity_poly.entity_id
_entity_poly.type
_entity_poly.pdbx_seq_one_letter_code
_entity_poly.pdbx_strand_id
1 'polypeptide(L)'
;LKMTYCSHCRGLVTVKPCYNYCSNIMRGCLANQGDLDFEWNNFIDAMLMVAERLEGPFNIESVMDPIDVKISDAIMNMQDNSVQVSQKVTKAGRWGGQLGPL
;
A
#
# COMPACT_ATOMS: atom_id res chain seq x y z
N LEU A 1 -8.06 -18.08 36.92
CA LEU A 1 -8.75 -18.75 38.06
C LEU A 1 -9.26 -17.77 39.11
N LYS A 2 -8.38 -16.97 39.74
CA LYS A 2 -8.77 -16.02 40.80
C LYS A 2 -9.92 -15.08 40.41
N MET A 3 -9.86 -14.50 39.22
CA MET A 3 -10.91 -13.61 38.69
C MET A 3 -12.30 -14.25 38.69
N THR A 4 -12.40 -15.49 38.23
CA THR A 4 -13.67 -16.17 37.96
C THR A 4 -14.19 -16.93 39.17
N TYR A 5 -13.31 -17.57 39.95
CA TYR A 5 -13.72 -18.57 40.93
C TYR A 5 -13.63 -18.11 42.39
N CYS A 6 -12.92 -17.02 42.71
CA CYS A 6 -12.78 -16.60 44.11
C CYS A 6 -14.08 -16.11 44.76
N SER A 7 -15.05 -15.62 43.99
CA SER A 7 -16.37 -15.26 44.52
C SER A 7 -17.14 -16.51 44.98
N HIS A 8 -17.10 -17.59 44.19
CA HIS A 8 -17.70 -18.88 44.54
C HIS A 8 -17.09 -19.47 45.82
N CYS A 9 -15.76 -19.47 45.96
CA CYS A 9 -15.09 -19.95 47.18
C CYS A 9 -15.42 -19.12 48.43
N ARG A 10 -15.93 -17.89 48.26
CA ARG A 10 -16.38 -17.00 49.34
C ARG A 10 -17.89 -17.05 49.55
N GLY A 11 -18.60 -17.97 48.90
CA GLY A 11 -20.07 -18.08 48.97
C GLY A 11 -20.85 -17.03 48.16
N LEU A 12 -20.16 -16.19 47.38
CA LEU A 12 -20.75 -15.13 46.55
C LEU A 12 -20.96 -15.63 45.12
N VAL A 13 -21.91 -16.54 44.92
CA VAL A 13 -22.09 -17.27 43.65
C VAL A 13 -22.73 -16.47 42.50
N THR A 14 -23.36 -15.33 42.79
CA THR A 14 -24.03 -14.47 41.80
C THR A 14 -23.19 -13.26 41.38
N VAL A 15 -22.07 -13.01 42.06
CA VAL A 15 -21.26 -11.81 41.85
C VAL A 15 -20.32 -12.01 40.67
N LYS A 16 -20.44 -11.13 39.67
CA LYS A 16 -19.53 -11.07 38.52
C LYS A 16 -18.30 -10.20 38.82
N PRO A 17 -17.15 -10.47 38.18
CA PRO A 17 -15.98 -9.58 38.27
C PRO A 17 -16.32 -8.18 37.76
N CYS A 18 -15.83 -7.14 38.44
CA CYS A 18 -15.96 -5.77 37.96
C CYS A 18 -15.27 -5.62 36.60
N TYR A 19 -15.81 -4.75 35.73
CA TYR A 19 -15.26 -4.51 34.40
C TYR A 19 -13.76 -4.18 34.42
N ASN A 20 -13.34 -3.22 35.24
CA ASN A 20 -11.93 -2.84 35.36
C ASN A 20 -11.03 -3.97 35.87
N TYR A 21 -11.53 -4.80 36.80
CA TYR A 21 -10.77 -5.95 37.30
C TYR A 21 -10.58 -7.02 36.22
N CYS A 22 -11.63 -7.30 35.44
CA CYS A 22 -11.57 -8.19 34.29
C CYS A 22 -10.62 -7.66 33.22
N SER A 23 -10.78 -6.40 32.81
CA SER A 23 -9.94 -5.77 31.79
C SER A 23 -8.46 -5.78 32.16
N ASN A 24 -8.12 -5.52 33.43
CA ASN A 24 -6.73 -5.53 33.88
C ASN A 24 -6.11 -6.94 33.83
N ILE A 25 -6.86 -7.96 34.24
CA ILE A 25 -6.39 -9.35 34.14
C ILE A 25 -6.23 -9.76 32.68
N MET A 26 -7.22 -9.45 31.83
CA MET A 26 -7.17 -9.81 30.41
C MET A 26 -6.03 -9.11 29.67
N ARG A 27 -5.73 -7.84 29.97
CA ARG A 27 -4.54 -7.13 29.45
C ARG A 27 -3.24 -7.84 29.80
N GLY A 28 -3.13 -8.35 31.03
CA GLY A 28 -1.96 -9.14 31.44
C GLY A 28 -1.89 -10.50 30.74
N CYS A 29 -3.03 -11.20 30.59
CA CYS A 29 -3.08 -12.49 29.90
C CYS A 29 -2.77 -12.39 28.41
N LEU A 30 -3.14 -11.28 27.78
CA LEU A 30 -2.98 -11.01 26.36
C LEU A 30 -1.82 -10.05 26.05
N ALA A 31 -0.87 -9.85 26.97
CA ALA A 31 0.19 -8.86 26.81
C ALA A 31 0.98 -9.07 25.51
N ASN A 32 1.40 -10.32 25.24
CA ASN A 32 2.14 -10.66 24.02
C ASN A 32 1.32 -10.43 22.74
N GLN A 33 0.00 -10.59 22.81
CA GLN A 33 -0.90 -10.30 21.69
C GLN A 33 -1.14 -8.79 21.55
N GLY A 34 -1.17 -8.06 22.67
CA GLY A 34 -1.29 -6.61 22.69
C GLY A 34 -0.08 -5.91 22.06
N ASP A 35 1.11 -6.50 22.13
CA ASP A 35 2.31 -5.98 21.46
C ASP A 35 2.15 -5.92 19.93
N LEU A 36 1.26 -6.72 19.34
CA LEU A 36 0.98 -6.73 17.91
C LEU A 36 -0.02 -5.64 17.47
N ASP A 37 -0.72 -4.97 18.39
CA ASP A 37 -1.82 -4.05 18.05
C ASP A 37 -1.36 -2.95 17.09
N PHE A 38 -0.21 -2.33 17.36
CA PHE A 38 0.33 -1.27 16.53
C PHE A 38 0.67 -1.75 15.11
N GLU A 39 1.45 -2.83 15.00
CA GLU A 39 1.87 -3.36 13.69
C GLU A 39 0.71 -3.97 12.91
N TRP A 40 -0.28 -4.53 13.60
CA TRP A 40 -1.49 -5.02 12.97
C TRP A 40 -2.29 -3.89 12.31
N ASN A 41 -2.45 -2.76 13.00
CA ASN A 41 -3.10 -1.59 12.42
C ASN A 41 -2.33 -1.05 11.21
N ASN A 42 -0.99 -0.95 11.29
CA ASN A 42 -0.15 -0.57 10.14
C ASN A 42 -0.33 -1.52 8.95
N PHE A 43 -0.39 -2.83 9.22
CA PHE A 43 -0.60 -3.84 8.19
C PHE A 43 -1.96 -3.67 7.51
N ILE A 44 -3.03 -3.47 8.29
CA ILE A 44 -4.37 -3.22 7.75
C ILE A 44 -4.39 -1.96 6.89
N ASP A 45 -3.79 -0.86 7.36
CA ASP A 45 -3.71 0.38 6.59
C ASP A 45 -2.97 0.18 5.26
N ALA A 46 -1.83 -0.52 5.29
CA ALA A 46 -1.09 -0.85 4.07
C ALA A 46 -1.89 -1.74 3.10
N MET A 47 -2.61 -2.73 3.62
CA MET A 47 -3.46 -3.60 2.81
C MET A 47 -4.64 -2.83 2.18
N LEU A 48 -5.24 -1.89 2.90
CA LEU A 48 -6.28 -1.01 2.37
C LEU A 48 -5.74 -0.13 1.23
N MET A 49 -4.52 0.41 1.37
CA MET A 49 -3.86 1.16 0.30
C MET A 49 -3.62 0.30 -0.94
N VAL A 50 -3.22 -0.96 -0.77
CA VAL A 50 -3.04 -1.89 -1.90
C VAL A 50 -4.39 -2.21 -2.57
N ALA A 51 -5.43 -2.50 -1.78
CA ALA A 51 -6.77 -2.77 -2.30
C ALA A 51 -7.31 -1.62 -3.14
N GLU A 52 -7.15 -0.37 -2.69
CA GLU A 52 -7.55 0.82 -3.44
C GLU A 52 -6.86 0.90 -4.82
N ARG A 53 -5.58 0.51 -4.91
CA ARG A 53 -4.83 0.50 -6.18
C ARG A 53 -5.21 -0.66 -7.11
N LEU A 54 -5.76 -1.74 -6.57
CA LEU A 54 -6.21 -2.89 -7.36
C LEU A 54 -7.66 -2.73 -7.84
N GLU A 55 -8.52 -2.06 -7.09
CA GLU A 55 -9.93 -1.85 -7.46
C GLU A 55 -10.17 -0.54 -8.22
N GLY A 56 -9.22 0.41 -8.15
CA GLY A 56 -9.36 1.70 -8.80
C GLY A 56 -9.39 1.65 -10.34
N PRO A 57 -9.82 2.75 -10.99
CA PRO A 57 -9.92 2.84 -12.45
C PRO A 57 -8.57 2.76 -13.19
N PHE A 58 -7.45 2.83 -12.45
CA PHE A 58 -6.09 2.66 -12.94
C PHE A 58 -5.44 1.44 -12.30
N ASN A 59 -6.20 0.35 -12.19
CA ASN A 59 -5.66 -0.89 -11.66
C ASN A 59 -4.59 -1.46 -12.59
N ILE A 60 -3.79 -2.37 -12.04
CA ILE A 60 -2.65 -2.93 -12.77
C ILE A 60 -3.07 -3.65 -14.06
N GLU A 61 -4.23 -4.30 -14.06
CA GLU A 61 -4.77 -4.99 -15.25
C GLU A 61 -5.06 -3.99 -16.39
N SER A 62 -5.67 -2.84 -16.08
CA SER A 62 -5.97 -1.80 -17.08
C SER A 62 -4.74 -1.24 -17.82
N VAL A 63 -3.56 -1.32 -17.19
CA VAL A 63 -2.28 -0.87 -17.75
C VAL A 63 -1.53 -2.02 -18.40
N MET A 64 -1.55 -3.19 -17.77
CA MET A 64 -0.79 -4.36 -18.19
C MET A 64 -1.43 -5.06 -19.39
N ASP A 65 -2.76 -5.18 -19.42
CA ASP A 65 -3.49 -5.85 -20.51
C ASP A 65 -3.23 -5.23 -21.89
N PRO A 66 -3.24 -3.89 -22.09
CA PRO A 66 -2.98 -3.29 -23.40
C PRO A 66 -1.51 -2.88 -23.63
N ILE A 67 -0.56 -3.33 -22.81
CA ILE A 67 0.82 -2.80 -22.85
C ILE A 67 1.53 -3.07 -24.18
N ASP A 68 1.26 -4.23 -24.79
CA ASP A 68 1.79 -4.64 -26.08
C ASP A 68 1.27 -3.75 -27.22
N VAL A 69 -0.02 -3.42 -27.19
CA VAL A 69 -0.64 -2.47 -28.12
C VAL A 69 -0.05 -1.09 -27.93
N LYS A 70 0.13 -0.62 -26.69
CA LYS A 70 0.75 0.68 -26.41
C LYS A 70 2.20 0.79 -26.89
N ILE A 71 2.98 -0.29 -26.75
CA ILE A 71 4.34 -0.37 -27.29
C ILE A 71 4.29 -0.31 -28.83
N SER A 72 3.38 -1.06 -29.45
CA SER A 72 3.21 -1.07 -30.90
C SER A 72 2.80 0.29 -31.44
N ASP A 73 1.86 0.99 -30.79
CA ASP A 73 1.44 2.35 -31.12
C ASP A 73 2.61 3.34 -31.03
N ALA A 74 3.45 3.22 -29.98
CA ALA A 74 4.61 4.08 -29.82
C ALA A 74 5.66 3.85 -30.91
N ILE A 75 5.90 2.60 -31.30
CA ILE A 75 6.78 2.24 -32.42
C ILE A 75 6.23 2.80 -33.73
N MET A 76 4.94 2.58 -34.01
CA MET A 76 4.27 3.08 -35.22
C MET A 76 4.36 4.60 -35.31
N ASN A 77 4.03 5.30 -34.22
CA ASN A 77 4.14 6.75 -34.14
C ASN A 77 5.57 7.24 -34.40
N MET A 78 6.59 6.53 -33.91
CA MET A 78 7.99 6.89 -34.17
C MET A 78 8.39 6.60 -35.63
N GLN A 79 7.89 5.52 -36.23
CA GLN A 79 8.15 5.19 -37.63
C GLN A 79 7.53 6.25 -38.56
N ASP A 80 6.27 6.63 -38.32
CA ASP A 80 5.54 7.64 -39.10
C ASP A 80 6.19 9.03 -39.01
N ASN A 81 6.71 9.36 -37.83
CA ASN A 81 7.35 10.65 -37.58
C ASN A 81 8.88 10.62 -37.72
N SER A 82 9.46 9.49 -38.13
CA SER A 82 10.91 9.23 -38.08
C SER A 82 11.74 10.34 -38.73
N VAL A 83 11.40 10.71 -39.97
CA VAL A 83 12.10 11.73 -40.74
C VAL A 83 11.98 13.11 -40.08
N GLN A 84 10.80 13.48 -39.60
CA GLN A 84 10.58 14.79 -38.97
C GLN A 84 11.34 14.91 -37.65
N VAL A 85 11.32 13.86 -36.84
CA VAL A 85 12.09 13.77 -35.59
C VAL A 85 13.58 13.85 -35.89
N SER A 86 14.10 13.05 -36.84
CA SER A 86 15.50 13.10 -37.25
C SER A 86 15.91 14.49 -37.74
N GLN A 87 15.10 15.14 -38.57
CA GLN A 87 15.40 16.50 -39.05
C GLN A 87 15.43 17.52 -37.92
N LYS A 88 14.47 17.47 -36.98
CA LYS A 88 14.45 18.36 -35.81
C LYS A 88 15.66 18.12 -34.91
N VAL A 89 16.01 16.87 -34.64
CA VAL A 89 17.19 16.50 -33.83
C VAL A 89 18.48 16.92 -34.52
N THR A 90 18.65 16.66 -35.82
CA THR A 90 19.83 17.09 -36.58
C THR A 90 19.93 18.61 -36.65
N LYS A 91 18.81 19.31 -36.84
CA LYS A 91 18.78 20.78 -36.83
C LYS A 91 19.18 21.31 -35.45
N ALA A 92 18.55 20.83 -34.38
CA ALA A 92 18.85 21.18 -32.99
C ALA A 92 20.32 20.89 -32.62
N GLY A 93 20.83 19.71 -32.98
CA GLY A 93 22.24 19.35 -32.80
C GLY A 93 23.19 20.24 -33.60
N ARG A 94 22.77 20.74 -34.78
CA ARG A 94 23.52 21.74 -35.54
C ARG A 94 23.59 23.09 -34.82
N TRP A 95 22.52 23.52 -34.14
CA TRP A 95 22.56 24.74 -33.31
C TRP A 95 23.51 24.60 -32.11
N GLY A 96 23.64 23.39 -31.54
CA GLY A 96 24.64 23.10 -30.50
C GLY A 96 26.09 23.09 -31.02
N GLY A 97 26.30 22.78 -32.31
CA GLY A 97 27.61 22.82 -32.97
C GLY A 97 27.96 24.15 -33.65
N GLN A 98 27.01 25.08 -33.79
CA GLN A 98 27.24 26.41 -34.37
C GLN A 98 27.75 27.43 -33.32
N LEU A 99 27.76 27.06 -32.03
CA LEU A 99 28.34 27.85 -30.94
C LEU A 99 29.78 27.37 -30.62
N GLY A 100 30.67 27.49 -31.59
CA GLY A 100 32.11 27.37 -31.36
C GLY A 100 32.94 27.91 -32.52
N PRO A 101 34.13 28.47 -32.24
CA PRO A 101 34.38 29.60 -31.36
C PRO A 101 34.14 30.93 -32.12
N LEU A 102 33.52 31.90 -31.45
CA LEU A 102 33.83 33.31 -31.69
C LEU A 102 34.92 33.72 -30.69
#